data_AF-A0A3L7WA03-F1
#
_entry.id   AF-A0A3L7WA03-F1
#
_cell.length_a   1.000
_cell.length_b   1.000
_cell.length_c   1.000
_cell.angle_alpha   90.00
_cell.angle_beta   90.00
_cell.angle_gamma   90.00
#
_symmetry.space_group_name_H-M   'P 1'
#
loop_
_entity.id
_entity.type
_entity.pdbx_description
1 polymer ?
#
loop_
_entity_poly.entity_id
_entity_poly.type
_entity_poly.pdbx_seq_one_letter_code
_entity_poly.pdbx_strand_id
1 'polypeptide(L)'
;ELPYYRRPADRRRERFWSDGTYKKLKRWADTVMQRITAEGALSAADFGPSKLVDWSWGPTPAYRAALEMLANSGLLFLARREGSIRWFDLAERLVPRNVLERRVSEEEQIEHTFLARHRDLGLASANGVWVQNDWPLKRKELVTRLTARGALDEIEIEGLDGVWRIPGAERFALEAAVRATTGTRTAVADPNAVALLSPLDPLIHDRKRLEALYNFHYRWEIYTPERKREYGPYTLPIHAGDRFVGRIQLRRDKGEKRGTGAALVIDGLWWERGAKPRNHLDGLTRAIRAHQRLLGLSAGRMPREIAERSDGKGLFNKLKRSDLADRRAAVAIDHPEDPAGKPKSEPAR
;
A
#
# COMPACT_ATOMS: atom_id res chain seq x y z
N GLU A 1 -5.54 15.94 1.61
CA GLU A 1 -5.74 15.67 3.05
C GLU A 1 -6.09 16.92 3.85
N LEU A 2 -5.31 18.00 3.81
CA LEU A 2 -5.80 19.27 4.33
C LEU A 2 -6.97 19.79 3.46
N PRO A 3 -7.97 20.47 4.05
CA PRO A 3 -8.10 20.77 5.48
C PRO A 3 -8.75 19.65 6.31
N TYR A 4 -9.24 18.59 5.67
CA TYR A 4 -10.09 17.57 6.29
C TYR A 4 -9.41 16.68 7.35
N TYR A 5 -8.10 16.49 7.25
CA TYR A 5 -7.32 15.70 8.21
C TYR A 5 -6.58 16.56 9.25
N ARG A 6 -7.04 17.79 9.49
CA ARG A 6 -6.41 18.67 10.50
C ARG A 6 -6.77 18.27 11.93
N ARG A 7 -8.01 17.86 12.17
CA ARG A 7 -8.52 17.44 13.50
C ARG A 7 -7.60 16.42 14.19
N PRO A 8 -7.15 15.31 13.55
CA PRO A 8 -6.20 14.40 14.17
C PRO A 8 -4.90 15.06 14.62
N ALA A 9 -4.37 16.03 13.86
CA ALA A 9 -3.15 16.75 14.21
C ALA A 9 -3.38 17.72 15.38
N ASP A 10 -4.50 18.46 15.37
CA ASP A 10 -4.88 19.38 16.45
C ASP A 10 -5.12 18.63 17.76
N ARG A 11 -5.86 17.51 17.72
CA ARG A 11 -6.07 16.64 18.90
C ARG A 11 -4.77 16.06 19.45
N ARG A 12 -3.84 15.65 18.59
CA ARG A 12 -2.52 15.17 19.02
C ARG A 12 -1.71 16.30 19.65
N ARG A 13 -1.76 17.50 19.08
CA ARG A 13 -1.11 18.69 19.64
C ARG A 13 -1.66 19.01 21.03
N GLU A 14 -2.98 19.11 21.18
CA GLU A 14 -3.66 19.31 22.47
C GLU A 14 -3.23 18.27 23.50
N ARG A 15 -3.26 16.98 23.10
CA ARG A 15 -2.82 15.88 23.95
C ARG A 15 -1.36 16.01 24.38
N PHE A 16 -0.42 16.20 23.46
CA PHE A 16 1.01 16.26 23.80
C PHE A 16 1.35 17.46 24.70
N TRP A 17 0.62 18.56 24.57
CA TRP A 17 0.79 19.74 25.44
C TRP A 17 0.15 19.55 26.81
N SER A 18 -0.96 18.82 26.90
CA SER A 18 -1.68 18.59 28.17
C SER A 18 -1.12 17.43 29.00
N ASP A 19 -0.66 16.34 28.37
CA ASP A 19 -0.17 15.14 29.06
C ASP A 19 1.31 15.21 29.47
N GLY A 20 1.95 16.36 29.24
CA GLY A 20 3.35 16.62 29.58
C GLY A 20 4.37 16.04 28.59
N THR A 21 3.95 15.40 27.50
CA THR A 21 4.85 14.92 26.44
C THR A 21 5.71 16.05 25.88
N TYR A 22 5.10 17.18 25.52
CA TYR A 22 5.82 18.36 25.05
C TYR A 22 6.81 18.86 26.10
N LYS A 23 6.39 18.99 27.37
CA LYS A 23 7.25 19.44 28.46
C LYS A 23 8.51 18.58 28.59
N LYS A 24 8.38 17.25 28.45
CA LYS A 24 9.50 16.30 28.49
C LYS A 24 10.44 16.46 27.29
N LEU A 25 9.90 16.75 26.10
CA LEU A 25 10.66 16.85 24.85
C LEU A 25 11.11 18.27 24.49
N LYS A 26 10.68 19.28 25.25
CA LYS A 26 10.76 20.71 24.92
C LYS A 26 12.13 21.12 24.40
N ARG A 27 13.21 20.81 25.12
CA ARG A 27 14.57 21.21 24.71
C ARG A 27 14.97 20.69 23.33
N TRP A 28 14.57 19.47 22.96
CA TRP A 28 14.85 18.91 21.63
C TRP A 28 13.90 19.47 20.58
N ALA A 29 12.62 19.66 20.93
CA ALA A 29 11.65 20.27 20.03
C ALA A 29 12.04 21.71 19.66
N ASP A 30 12.51 22.49 20.62
CA ASP A 30 13.00 23.86 20.41
C ASP A 30 14.20 23.87 19.46
N THR A 31 15.22 23.04 19.70
CA THR A 31 16.36 22.90 18.79
C THR A 31 15.94 22.44 17.39
N VAL A 32 15.00 21.48 17.30
CA VAL A 32 14.47 21.00 16.01
C VAL A 32 13.80 22.13 15.24
N MET A 33 12.90 22.88 15.89
CA MET A 33 12.21 24.00 15.26
C MET A 33 13.19 25.10 14.86
N GLN A 34 14.14 25.45 15.72
CA GLN A 34 15.16 26.47 15.43
C GLN A 34 15.98 26.10 14.19
N ARG A 35 16.53 24.88 14.15
CA ARG A 35 17.39 24.45 13.04
C ARG A 35 16.62 24.25 11.75
N ILE A 36 15.44 23.64 11.77
CA ILE A 36 14.62 23.51 10.55
C ILE A 36 14.23 24.90 10.00
N THR A 37 13.93 25.85 10.89
CA THR A 37 13.65 27.23 10.48
C THR A 37 14.86 27.87 9.80
N ALA A 38 16.08 27.66 10.31
CA ALA A 38 17.30 28.25 9.76
C ALA A 38 17.85 27.52 8.52
N GLU A 39 17.82 26.19 8.50
CA GLU A 39 18.57 25.34 7.57
C GLU A 39 17.67 24.67 6.50
N GLY A 40 16.35 24.69 6.68
CA GLY A 40 15.42 23.97 5.80
C GLY A 40 15.14 22.55 6.30
N ALA A 41 14.78 21.68 5.37
CA ALA A 41 14.42 20.30 5.69
C ALA A 41 15.59 19.53 6.35
N LEU A 42 15.34 18.92 7.50
CA LEU A 42 16.32 18.11 8.25
C LEU A 42 15.76 16.73 8.62
N SER A 43 16.65 15.76 8.75
CA SER A 43 16.38 14.41 9.23
C SER A 43 16.77 14.26 10.71
N ALA A 44 16.38 13.14 11.33
CA ALA A 44 16.80 12.85 12.70
C ALA A 44 18.32 12.71 12.87
N ALA A 45 19.05 12.35 11.81
CA ALA A 45 20.50 12.18 11.86
C ALA A 45 21.26 13.51 11.98
N ASP A 46 20.70 14.58 11.44
CA ASP A 46 21.33 15.91 11.40
C ASP A 46 21.48 16.53 12.80
N PHE A 47 20.72 16.04 13.79
CA PHE A 47 20.76 16.51 15.16
C PHE A 47 21.75 15.76 16.05
N GLY A 48 22.42 14.73 15.53
CA GLY A 48 23.37 13.91 16.27
C GLY A 48 22.72 13.00 17.33
N PRO A 49 23.53 12.34 18.17
CA PRO A 49 23.04 11.43 19.18
C PRO A 49 22.26 12.17 20.27
N SER A 50 21.25 11.50 20.84
CA SER A 50 20.49 12.00 21.98
C SER A 50 20.08 10.86 22.89
N LYS A 51 19.76 11.16 24.15
CA LYS A 51 19.29 10.14 25.09
C LYS A 51 18.02 9.46 24.58
N LEU A 52 17.82 8.22 24.97
CA LEU A 52 16.57 7.52 24.71
C LEU A 52 15.46 8.04 25.62
N VAL A 53 14.25 8.10 25.07
CA VAL A 53 13.01 8.43 25.78
C VAL A 53 11.96 7.38 25.47
N ASP A 54 11.03 7.19 26.40
CA ASP A 54 9.87 6.34 26.16
C ASP A 54 9.00 6.94 25.07
N TRP A 55 8.66 6.13 24.07
CA TRP A 55 7.86 6.54 22.93
C TRP A 55 6.93 5.41 22.49
N SER A 56 5.99 5.70 21.60
CA SER A 56 4.90 4.78 21.22
C SER A 56 5.34 3.43 20.66
N TRP A 57 6.58 3.33 20.19
CA TRP A 57 7.14 2.11 19.58
C TRP A 57 8.32 1.54 20.39
N GLY A 58 8.50 2.00 21.63
CA GLY A 58 9.63 1.67 22.50
C GLY A 58 10.66 2.80 22.62
N PRO A 59 11.79 2.53 23.30
CA PRO A 59 12.85 3.51 23.54
C PRO A 59 13.35 4.14 22.23
N THR A 60 13.26 5.46 22.13
CA THR A 60 13.54 6.21 20.90
C THR A 60 14.48 7.39 21.18
N PRO A 61 15.47 7.72 20.31
CA PRO A 61 16.28 8.92 20.47
C PRO A 61 15.42 10.20 20.56
N ALA A 62 15.70 11.07 21.53
CA ALA A 62 14.85 12.21 21.84
C ALA A 62 14.63 13.18 20.66
N TYR A 63 15.62 13.41 19.79
CA TYR A 63 15.43 14.21 18.57
C TYR A 63 14.45 13.58 17.59
N ARG A 64 14.49 12.25 17.44
CA ARG A 64 13.52 11.53 16.61
C ARG A 64 12.12 11.58 17.22
N ALA A 65 12.00 11.42 18.53
CA ALA A 65 10.73 11.55 19.24
C ALA A 65 10.15 12.97 19.09
N ALA A 66 10.99 14.00 19.21
CA ALA A 66 10.60 15.40 19.01
C ALA A 66 10.13 15.68 17.57
N LEU A 67 10.84 15.20 16.55
CA LEU A 67 10.42 15.28 15.15
C LEU A 67 9.07 14.60 14.93
N GLU A 68 8.89 13.37 15.44
CA GLU A 68 7.63 12.64 15.33
C GLU A 68 6.49 13.35 16.06
N MET A 69 6.73 13.89 17.26
CA MET A 69 5.75 14.68 18.02
C MET A 69 5.31 15.93 17.25
N LEU A 70 6.27 16.73 16.76
CA LEU A 70 6.00 17.96 16.00
C LEU A 70 5.28 17.66 14.67
N ALA A 71 5.67 16.58 13.98
CA ALA A 71 5.01 16.16 12.76
C ALA A 71 3.58 15.67 13.01
N ASN A 72 3.39 14.85 14.04
CA ASN A 72 2.07 14.37 14.46
C ASN A 72 1.15 15.50 14.95
N SER A 73 1.72 16.61 15.41
CA SER A 73 1.00 17.82 15.81
C SER A 73 0.69 18.76 14.64
N GLY A 74 1.14 18.43 13.42
CA GLY A 74 0.97 19.26 12.22
C GLY A 74 1.83 20.53 12.20
N LEU A 75 2.90 20.59 13.00
CA LEU A 75 3.87 21.70 12.97
C LEU A 75 4.97 21.48 11.93
N LEU A 76 5.39 20.23 11.76
CA LEU A 76 6.32 19.80 10.73
C LEU A 76 5.63 18.82 9.77
N PHE A 77 6.03 18.85 8.50
CA PHE A 77 5.53 17.93 7.48
C PHE A 77 6.70 17.17 6.87
N LEU A 78 6.43 15.97 6.35
CA LEU A 78 7.44 15.16 5.66
C LEU A 78 7.75 15.81 4.31
N ALA A 79 8.92 16.42 4.18
CA ALA A 79 9.38 17.08 2.97
C ALA A 79 9.78 16.07 1.89
N ARG A 80 10.55 15.04 2.28
CA ARG A 80 10.98 13.95 1.40
C ARG A 80 11.40 12.71 2.18
N ARG A 81 11.57 11.61 1.45
CA ARG A 81 12.18 10.38 1.96
C ARG A 81 13.32 9.96 1.06
N GLU A 82 14.40 9.53 1.69
CA GLU A 82 15.53 8.88 1.03
C GLU A 82 15.67 7.49 1.65
N GLY A 83 15.10 6.49 0.97
CA GLY A 83 14.88 5.18 1.55
C GLY A 83 14.02 5.23 2.82
N SER A 84 14.58 4.77 3.94
CA SER A 84 13.92 4.81 5.25
C SER A 84 14.09 6.13 6.00
N ILE A 85 14.99 7.01 5.52
CA ILE A 85 15.28 8.30 6.14
C ILE A 85 14.14 9.27 5.81
N ARG A 86 13.65 9.96 6.83
CA ARG A 86 12.58 10.97 6.74
C ARG A 86 13.18 12.34 6.97
N TRP A 87 12.92 13.25 6.03
CA TRP A 87 13.30 14.66 6.11
C TRP A 87 12.05 15.50 6.38
N PHE A 88 12.11 16.35 7.39
CA PHE A 88 10.98 17.16 7.85
C PHE A 88 11.27 18.63 7.64
N ASP A 89 10.26 19.39 7.24
CA ASP A 89 10.33 20.86 7.12
C ASP A 89 9.05 21.49 7.71
N LEU A 90 9.05 22.81 7.81
CA LEU A 90 7.89 23.59 8.24
C LEU A 90 6.70 23.35 7.30
N ALA A 91 5.51 23.17 7.87
CA ALA A 91 4.29 22.96 7.08
C ALA A 91 4.07 24.07 6.04
N GLU A 92 4.37 25.33 6.39
CA GLU A 92 4.23 26.53 5.55
C GLU A 92 5.16 26.60 4.34
N ARG A 93 6.27 25.86 4.34
CA ARG A 93 7.16 25.75 3.17
C ARG A 93 6.70 24.66 2.19
N LEU A 94 5.93 23.70 2.68
CA LEU A 94 5.55 22.51 1.91
C LEU A 94 4.12 22.58 1.36
N VAL A 95 3.25 23.37 1.99
CA VAL A 95 1.83 23.44 1.64
C VAL A 95 1.46 24.89 1.32
N PRO A 96 0.79 25.15 0.18
CA PRO A 96 0.31 26.49 -0.16
C PRO A 96 -0.50 27.12 0.98
N ARG A 97 -0.26 28.42 1.22
CA ARG A 97 -0.88 29.18 2.31
C ARG A 97 -2.41 29.05 2.35
N ASN A 98 -3.07 29.14 1.19
CA ASN A 98 -4.53 29.00 1.09
C ASN A 98 -5.04 27.62 1.57
N VAL A 99 -4.27 26.55 1.40
CA VAL A 99 -4.61 25.21 1.90
C VAL A 99 -4.37 25.10 3.40
N LEU A 100 -3.29 25.69 3.91
CA LEU A 100 -2.99 25.73 5.35
C LEU A 100 -3.94 26.61 6.15
N GLU A 101 -4.42 27.71 5.58
CA GLU A 101 -5.33 28.64 6.25
C GLU A 101 -6.79 28.19 6.15
N ARG A 102 -7.19 27.50 5.08
CA ARG A 102 -8.57 26.99 4.93
C ARG A 102 -8.97 26.15 6.15
N ARG A 103 -10.02 26.56 6.85
CA ARG A 103 -10.66 25.83 7.95
C ARG A 103 -12.01 25.27 7.49
N VAL A 104 -12.37 24.13 8.04
CA VAL A 104 -13.67 23.45 7.88
C VAL A 104 -14.11 23.01 9.27
N SER A 105 -15.41 22.83 9.50
CA SER A 105 -15.94 22.48 10.82
C SER A 105 -15.43 21.11 11.28
N GLU A 106 -15.43 20.83 12.58
CA GLU A 106 -15.05 19.50 13.09
C GLU A 106 -15.96 18.40 12.50
N GLU A 107 -17.25 18.70 12.36
CA GLU A 107 -18.23 17.81 11.74
C GLU A 107 -17.90 17.49 10.28
N GLU A 108 -17.54 18.49 9.47
CA GLU A 108 -17.15 18.28 8.06
C GLU A 108 -15.90 17.40 7.95
N GLN A 109 -14.92 17.56 8.85
CA GLN A 109 -13.72 16.73 8.91
C GLN A 109 -14.04 15.27 9.26
N ILE A 110 -14.94 15.08 10.23
CA ILE A 110 -15.39 13.75 10.67
C ILE A 110 -16.18 13.05 9.57
N GLU A 111 -17.15 13.74 8.96
CA GLU A 111 -17.93 13.21 7.84
C GLU A 111 -17.03 12.85 6.66
N HIS A 112 -16.07 13.73 6.31
CA HIS A 112 -15.09 13.44 5.27
C HIS A 112 -14.26 12.20 5.60
N THR A 113 -13.74 12.10 6.83
CA THR A 113 -12.94 10.95 7.27
C THR A 113 -13.75 9.66 7.23
N PHE A 114 -15.01 9.69 7.66
CA PHE A 114 -15.90 8.54 7.66
C PHE A 114 -16.25 8.08 6.23
N LEU A 115 -16.52 9.03 5.32
CA LEU A 115 -16.77 8.73 3.92
C LEU A 115 -15.51 8.24 3.20
N ALA A 116 -14.34 8.82 3.49
CA ALA A 116 -13.07 8.38 2.92
C ALA A 116 -12.76 6.92 3.27
N ARG A 117 -13.09 6.47 4.49
CA ARG A 117 -12.97 5.05 4.88
C ARG A 117 -13.92 4.14 4.10
N HIS A 118 -15.13 4.58 3.77
CA HIS A 118 -16.01 3.83 2.87
C HIS A 118 -15.45 3.76 1.44
N ARG A 119 -14.87 4.86 0.94
CA ARG A 119 -14.22 4.90 -0.38
C ARG A 119 -13.02 3.96 -0.47
N ASP A 120 -12.21 3.91 0.57
CA ASP A 120 -11.07 2.98 0.66
C ASP A 120 -11.53 1.52 0.65
N LEU A 121 -12.61 1.21 1.38
CA LEU A 121 -13.17 -0.13 1.45
C LEU A 121 -13.96 -0.55 0.21
N GLY A 122 -14.56 0.38 -0.53
CA GLY A 122 -15.50 0.13 -1.63
C GLY A 122 -16.85 -0.39 -1.14
N LEU A 123 -16.88 -1.64 -0.68
CA LEU A 123 -18.08 -2.30 -0.15
C LEU A 123 -17.88 -2.67 1.32
N ALA A 124 -18.55 -2.00 2.25
CA ALA A 124 -18.38 -2.21 3.69
C ALA A 124 -19.64 -2.78 4.34
N SER A 125 -19.48 -3.70 5.30
CA SER A 125 -20.60 -4.09 6.16
C SER A 125 -21.04 -2.92 7.05
N ALA A 126 -22.23 -3.00 7.65
CA ALA A 126 -22.79 -1.94 8.50
C ALA A 126 -21.83 -1.40 9.58
N ASN A 127 -20.91 -2.24 10.07
CA ASN A 127 -19.92 -1.88 11.09
C ASN A 127 -18.46 -1.99 10.62
N GLY A 128 -18.23 -2.24 9.32
CA GLY A 128 -16.88 -2.44 8.76
C GLY A 128 -16.00 -1.20 8.83
N VAL A 129 -16.60 0.00 8.78
CA VAL A 129 -15.86 1.25 8.96
C VAL A 129 -15.78 1.64 10.45
N TRP A 130 -14.53 1.78 10.92
CA TRP A 130 -14.25 2.24 12.28
C TRP A 130 -14.69 3.69 12.52
N VAL A 131 -15.07 4.01 13.75
CA VAL A 131 -15.49 5.34 14.23
C VAL A 131 -14.72 5.63 15.52
N GLN A 132 -14.18 6.84 15.68
CA GLN A 132 -13.45 7.16 16.91
C GLN A 132 -14.41 7.43 18.06
N ASN A 133 -14.03 7.01 19.27
CA ASN A 133 -14.87 7.17 20.45
C ASN A 133 -15.10 8.65 20.81
N ASP A 134 -14.09 9.49 20.55
CA ASP A 134 -14.08 10.94 20.81
C ASP A 134 -14.77 11.77 19.72
N TRP A 135 -15.36 11.13 18.70
CA TRP A 135 -16.15 11.87 17.72
C TRP A 135 -17.49 12.33 18.34
N PRO A 136 -17.85 13.63 18.20
CA PRO A 136 -19.16 14.14 18.60
C PRO A 136 -20.29 13.44 17.82
N LEU A 137 -20.11 13.22 16.52
CA LEU A 137 -21.06 12.51 15.67
C LEU A 137 -20.87 11.00 15.80
N LYS A 138 -21.97 10.28 16.09
CA LYS A 138 -21.97 8.81 16.15
C LYS A 138 -22.29 8.21 14.77
N ARG A 139 -21.95 6.93 14.59
CA ARG A 139 -22.14 6.20 13.32
C ARG A 139 -23.53 6.40 12.72
N LYS A 140 -24.59 6.25 13.53
CA LYS A 140 -25.99 6.38 13.08
C LYS A 140 -26.23 7.73 12.40
N GLU A 141 -25.82 8.81 13.05
CA GLU A 141 -25.98 10.17 12.53
C GLU A 141 -25.16 10.40 11.26
N LEU A 142 -23.90 9.93 11.25
CA LEU A 142 -23.04 10.02 10.07
C LEU A 142 -23.63 9.30 8.86
N VAL A 143 -24.16 8.09 9.05
CA VAL A 143 -24.83 7.32 8.01
C VAL A 143 -26.07 8.06 7.53
N THR A 144 -26.96 8.51 8.43
CA THR A 144 -28.17 9.26 8.07
C THR A 144 -27.84 10.49 7.23
N ARG A 145 -26.88 11.32 7.66
CA ARG A 145 -26.48 12.53 6.94
C ARG A 145 -25.88 12.22 5.56
N LEU A 146 -25.01 11.20 5.47
CA LEU A 146 -24.36 10.83 4.20
C LEU A 146 -25.32 10.22 3.20
N THR A 147 -26.25 9.38 3.65
CA THR A 147 -27.26 8.76 2.78
C THR A 147 -28.30 9.78 2.33
N ALA A 148 -28.74 10.70 3.20
CA ALA A 148 -29.69 11.74 2.82
C ALA A 148 -29.18 12.63 1.67
N ARG A 149 -27.86 12.82 1.53
CA ARG A 149 -27.25 13.57 0.42
C ARG A 149 -26.69 12.71 -0.71
N GLY A 150 -26.97 11.41 -0.73
CA GLY A 150 -26.49 10.48 -1.76
C GLY A 150 -24.98 10.24 -1.77
N ALA A 151 -24.27 10.59 -0.70
CA ALA A 151 -22.83 10.33 -0.59
C ALA A 151 -22.51 8.88 -0.21
N LEU A 152 -23.48 8.17 0.38
CA LEU A 152 -23.37 6.79 0.82
C LEU A 152 -24.68 6.06 0.58
N ASP A 153 -24.63 4.91 -0.07
CA ASP A 153 -25.79 4.07 -0.33
C ASP A 153 -25.79 2.86 0.60
N GLU A 154 -26.97 2.52 1.12
CA GLU A 154 -27.22 1.27 1.82
C GLU A 154 -27.78 0.24 0.84
N ILE A 155 -27.24 -0.97 0.86
CA ILE A 155 -27.63 -2.08 -0.01
C ILE A 155 -27.76 -3.37 0.82
N GLU A 156 -28.55 -4.30 0.29
CA GLU A 156 -28.65 -5.68 0.81
C GLU A 156 -28.00 -6.62 -0.20
N ILE A 157 -27.36 -7.67 0.30
CA ILE A 157 -26.70 -8.68 -0.54
C ILE A 157 -27.31 -10.03 -0.19
N GLU A 158 -27.86 -10.71 -1.20
CA GLU A 158 -28.44 -12.03 -1.03
C GLU A 158 -27.43 -12.99 -0.39
N GLY A 159 -27.86 -13.72 0.65
CA GLY A 159 -27.03 -14.67 1.38
C GLY A 159 -26.05 -14.05 2.39
N LEU A 160 -26.03 -12.73 2.56
CA LEU A 160 -25.24 -12.05 3.59
C LEU A 160 -26.15 -11.28 4.54
N ASP A 161 -25.87 -11.40 5.83
CA ASP A 161 -26.67 -10.76 6.85
C ASP A 161 -26.45 -9.24 6.94
N GLY A 162 -27.56 -8.52 7.09
CA GLY A 162 -27.59 -7.11 7.42
C GLY A 162 -27.25 -6.17 6.26
N VAL A 163 -27.22 -4.88 6.59
CA VAL A 163 -26.99 -3.81 5.62
C VAL A 163 -25.51 -3.68 5.26
N TRP A 164 -25.24 -3.52 3.98
CA TRP A 164 -23.95 -3.17 3.41
C TRP A 164 -23.99 -1.76 2.85
N ARG A 165 -22.81 -1.14 2.67
CA ARG A 165 -22.70 0.24 2.22
C ARG A 165 -21.64 0.40 1.15
N ILE A 166 -21.95 1.24 0.18
CA ILE A 166 -21.02 1.70 -0.86
C ILE A 166 -21.00 3.23 -0.89
N PRO A 167 -19.89 3.87 -1.27
CA PRO A 167 -19.92 5.30 -1.61
C PRO A 167 -20.91 5.52 -2.75
N GLY A 168 -21.76 6.55 -2.65
CA GLY A 168 -22.81 6.77 -3.65
C GLY A 168 -22.28 7.03 -5.06
N ALA A 169 -21.05 7.57 -5.16
CA ALA A 169 -20.36 7.74 -6.43
C ALA A 169 -20.06 6.40 -7.16
N GLU A 170 -20.00 5.28 -6.44
CA GLU A 170 -19.71 3.96 -6.98
C GLU A 170 -20.97 3.20 -7.44
N ARG A 171 -22.17 3.75 -7.21
CA ARG A 171 -23.44 3.14 -7.63
C ARG A 171 -23.45 2.80 -9.12
N PHE A 172 -22.93 3.70 -9.96
CA PHE A 172 -22.84 3.47 -11.39
C PHE A 172 -21.99 2.24 -11.74
N ALA A 173 -20.87 2.03 -11.04
CA ALA A 173 -19.99 0.88 -11.25
C ALA A 173 -20.68 -0.42 -10.84
N LEU A 174 -21.43 -0.41 -9.72
CA LEU A 174 -22.25 -1.54 -9.29
C LEU A 174 -23.32 -1.89 -10.33
N GLU A 175 -24.08 -0.91 -10.80
CA GLU A 175 -25.11 -1.12 -11.82
C GLU A 175 -24.53 -1.62 -13.15
N ALA A 176 -23.37 -1.13 -13.54
CA ALA A 176 -22.66 -1.63 -14.72
C ALA A 176 -22.22 -3.09 -14.54
N ALA A 177 -21.72 -3.45 -13.36
CA ALA A 177 -21.36 -4.83 -13.03
C ALA A 177 -22.58 -5.76 -13.09
N VAL A 178 -23.72 -5.34 -12.52
CA VAL A 178 -24.99 -6.10 -12.58
C VAL A 178 -25.42 -6.34 -14.02
N ARG A 179 -25.39 -5.32 -14.90
CA ARG A 179 -25.73 -5.49 -16.32
C ARG A 179 -24.78 -6.47 -17.03
N ALA A 180 -23.50 -6.44 -16.70
CA ALA A 180 -22.48 -7.30 -17.30
C ALA A 180 -22.59 -8.78 -16.85
N THR A 181 -23.09 -9.02 -15.64
CA THR A 181 -23.20 -10.39 -15.08
C THR A 181 -24.57 -11.03 -15.31
N THR A 182 -25.64 -10.24 -15.42
CA THR A 182 -27.02 -10.74 -15.60
C THR A 182 -27.50 -10.75 -17.05
N GLY A 183 -26.78 -10.11 -17.98
CA GLY A 183 -27.13 -10.07 -19.40
C GLY A 183 -26.92 -11.40 -20.15
N THR A 184 -27.37 -11.45 -21.41
CA THR A 184 -27.27 -12.63 -22.30
C THR A 184 -25.85 -13.04 -22.68
N ARG A 185 -24.85 -12.19 -22.39
CA ARG A 185 -23.42 -12.48 -22.57
C ARG A 185 -22.69 -12.16 -21.28
N THR A 186 -22.73 -13.10 -20.33
CA THR A 186 -22.02 -12.97 -19.05
C THR A 186 -20.54 -12.67 -19.29
N ALA A 187 -20.09 -11.50 -18.84
CA ALA A 187 -18.67 -11.17 -18.88
C ALA A 187 -17.92 -12.08 -17.90
N VAL A 188 -17.12 -13.01 -18.40
CA VAL A 188 -16.24 -13.84 -17.56
C VAL A 188 -15.00 -13.02 -17.23
N ALA A 189 -14.66 -12.93 -15.94
CA ALA A 189 -13.46 -12.23 -15.49
C ALA A 189 -12.21 -12.86 -16.12
N ASP A 190 -11.26 -12.03 -16.58
CA ASP A 190 -10.01 -12.53 -17.17
C ASP A 190 -9.19 -13.27 -16.08
N PRO A 191 -8.94 -14.59 -16.23
CA PRO A 191 -8.14 -15.34 -15.25
C PRO A 191 -6.68 -14.87 -15.19
N ASN A 192 -6.22 -14.07 -16.14
CA ASN A 192 -4.89 -13.44 -16.13
C ASN A 192 -4.88 -11.99 -15.64
N ALA A 193 -6.03 -11.43 -15.23
CA ALA A 193 -6.09 -10.20 -14.45
C ALA A 193 -5.67 -10.48 -13.01
N VAL A 194 -4.37 -10.72 -12.81
CA VAL A 194 -3.79 -11.14 -11.53
C VAL A 194 -3.19 -9.96 -10.78
N ALA A 195 -3.52 -9.85 -9.50
CA ALA A 195 -2.89 -8.94 -8.54
C ALA A 195 -2.38 -9.72 -7.32
N LEU A 196 -1.23 -9.27 -6.79
CA LEU A 196 -0.70 -9.75 -5.52
C LEU A 196 -1.04 -8.72 -4.45
N LEU A 197 -1.89 -9.08 -3.50
CA LEU A 197 -2.41 -8.13 -2.53
C LEU A 197 -1.60 -8.14 -1.23
N SER A 198 -1.38 -6.96 -0.68
CA SER A 198 -0.72 -6.79 0.62
C SER A 198 -1.64 -7.30 1.74
N PRO A 199 -1.09 -7.82 2.86
CA PRO A 199 -1.88 -8.10 4.07
C PRO A 199 -2.66 -6.88 4.58
N LEU A 200 -2.22 -5.67 4.20
CA LEU A 200 -2.78 -4.36 4.56
C LEU A 200 -3.65 -3.74 3.45
N ASP A 201 -3.83 -4.43 2.32
CA ASP A 201 -4.71 -3.97 1.24
C ASP A 201 -6.15 -3.77 1.75
N PRO A 202 -6.89 -2.75 1.29
CA PRO A 202 -8.28 -2.53 1.66
C PRO A 202 -9.14 -3.79 1.55
N LEU A 203 -9.02 -4.55 0.46
CA LEU A 203 -9.78 -5.78 0.25
C LEU A 203 -9.44 -6.87 1.26
N ILE A 204 -8.21 -6.86 1.76
CA ILE A 204 -7.64 -7.94 2.57
C ILE A 204 -7.86 -7.66 4.05
N HIS A 205 -7.54 -6.45 4.56
CA HIS A 205 -7.37 -6.18 6.00
C HIS A 205 -8.58 -6.54 6.88
N ASP A 206 -9.81 -6.39 6.37
CA ASP A 206 -11.02 -6.92 7.02
C ASP A 206 -11.21 -8.39 6.65
N ARG A 207 -10.67 -9.28 7.50
CA ARG A 207 -10.69 -10.73 7.26
C ARG A 207 -12.09 -11.31 7.24
N LYS A 208 -13.00 -10.78 8.07
CA LYS A 208 -14.39 -11.27 8.13
C LYS A 208 -15.13 -10.93 6.84
N ARG A 209 -14.93 -9.71 6.34
CA ARG A 209 -15.48 -9.30 5.05
C ARG A 209 -14.90 -10.10 3.90
N LEU A 210 -13.58 -10.31 3.89
CA LEU A 210 -12.90 -11.12 2.87
C LEU A 210 -13.46 -12.55 2.82
N GLU A 211 -13.65 -13.18 3.98
CA GLU A 211 -14.23 -14.51 4.09
C GLU A 211 -15.71 -14.52 3.66
N ALA A 212 -16.51 -13.55 4.07
CA ALA A 212 -17.92 -13.45 3.67
C ALA A 212 -18.11 -13.26 2.16
N LEU A 213 -17.28 -12.42 1.51
CA LEU A 213 -17.43 -12.08 0.09
C LEU A 213 -16.76 -13.11 -0.84
N TYR A 214 -15.64 -13.70 -0.43
CA TYR A 214 -14.81 -14.52 -1.31
C TYR A 214 -14.60 -15.95 -0.82
N ASN A 215 -15.14 -16.33 0.35
CA ASN A 215 -14.87 -17.61 1.00
C ASN A 215 -13.36 -17.91 1.09
N PHE A 216 -12.57 -16.87 1.41
CA PHE A 216 -11.12 -16.94 1.47
C PHE A 216 -10.61 -16.61 2.86
N HIS A 217 -10.20 -17.64 3.60
CA HIS A 217 -9.59 -17.47 4.91
C HIS A 217 -8.14 -16.99 4.76
N TYR A 218 -7.80 -15.92 5.47
CA TYR A 218 -6.46 -15.33 5.43
C TYR A 218 -6.01 -14.85 6.82
N ARG A 219 -4.81 -15.27 7.21
CA ARG A 219 -4.15 -14.86 8.45
C ARG A 219 -2.78 -14.25 8.13
N TRP A 220 -2.53 -13.07 8.69
CA TRP A 220 -1.21 -12.43 8.56
C TRP A 220 -0.26 -12.98 9.64
N GLU A 221 0.67 -13.83 9.23
CA GLU A 221 1.48 -14.63 10.17
C GLU A 221 2.79 -13.96 10.61
N ILE A 222 2.91 -12.64 10.46
CA ILE A 222 4.14 -11.90 10.83
C ILE A 222 4.47 -12.04 12.32
N TYR A 223 3.43 -12.07 13.17
CA TYR A 223 3.55 -12.24 14.62
C TYR A 223 3.48 -13.71 15.06
N THR A 224 3.19 -14.63 14.14
CA THR A 224 3.17 -16.06 14.41
C THR A 224 4.60 -16.58 14.47
N PRO A 225 5.01 -17.30 15.53
CA PRO A 225 6.33 -17.93 15.59
C PRO A 225 6.57 -18.80 14.36
N GLU A 226 7.79 -18.79 13.83
CA GLU A 226 8.12 -19.41 12.54
C GLU A 226 7.64 -20.86 12.41
N ARG A 227 7.90 -21.69 13.43
CA ARG A 227 7.46 -23.09 13.51
C ARG A 227 5.94 -23.33 13.51
N LYS A 228 5.14 -22.28 13.70
CA LYS A 228 3.66 -22.33 13.75
C LYS A 228 3.02 -21.67 12.52
N ARG A 229 3.82 -21.17 11.58
CA ARG A 229 3.32 -20.55 10.34
C ARG A 229 2.84 -21.63 9.39
N GLU A 230 1.74 -21.35 8.71
CA GLU A 230 1.20 -22.22 7.66
C GLU A 230 1.78 -21.83 6.29
N TYR A 231 1.91 -20.53 6.04
CA TYR A 231 2.38 -20.00 4.75
C TYR A 231 3.65 -19.17 4.92
N GLY A 232 3.64 -18.20 5.84
CA GLY A 232 4.77 -17.28 5.97
C GLY A 232 4.38 -15.90 6.47
N PRO A 233 5.37 -15.13 6.96
CA PRO A 233 5.13 -13.89 7.69
C PRO A 233 4.55 -12.75 6.83
N TYR A 234 4.68 -12.82 5.51
CA TYR A 234 4.20 -11.78 4.61
C TYR A 234 3.64 -12.37 3.32
N THR A 235 2.80 -13.40 3.48
CA THR A 235 2.19 -14.11 2.37
C THR A 235 1.17 -13.20 1.68
N LEU A 236 1.31 -13.01 0.36
CA LEU A 236 0.43 -12.20 -0.46
C LEU A 236 -0.67 -13.08 -1.08
N PRO A 237 -1.96 -12.78 -0.87
CA PRO A 237 -3.03 -13.40 -1.64
C PRO A 237 -2.89 -13.12 -3.14
N ILE A 238 -3.14 -14.15 -3.96
CA ILE A 238 -3.19 -14.07 -5.41
C ILE A 238 -4.66 -13.89 -5.81
N HIS A 239 -5.04 -12.67 -6.15
CA HIS A 239 -6.35 -12.37 -6.74
C HIS A 239 -6.24 -12.52 -8.26
N ALA A 240 -7.16 -13.22 -8.91
CA ALA A 240 -7.20 -13.43 -10.35
C ALA A 240 -8.64 -13.29 -10.86
N GLY A 241 -8.87 -12.32 -11.73
CA GLY A 241 -10.22 -12.01 -12.20
C GLY A 241 -11.09 -11.49 -11.07
N ASP A 242 -11.98 -12.33 -10.56
CA ASP A 242 -12.95 -12.06 -9.49
C ASP A 242 -12.77 -12.97 -8.26
N ARG A 243 -11.66 -13.71 -8.18
CA ARG A 243 -11.43 -14.73 -7.15
C ARG A 243 -10.03 -14.70 -6.55
N PHE A 244 -9.93 -15.17 -5.31
CA PHE A 244 -8.64 -15.55 -4.73
C PHE A 244 -8.29 -16.98 -5.15
N VAL A 245 -7.20 -17.12 -5.90
CA VAL A 245 -6.79 -18.40 -6.49
C VAL A 245 -5.60 -19.02 -5.79
N GLY A 246 -4.90 -18.28 -4.93
CA GLY A 246 -3.78 -18.82 -4.19
C GLY A 246 -3.08 -17.80 -3.29
N ARG A 247 -1.88 -18.16 -2.87
CA ARG A 247 -1.02 -17.42 -1.96
C ARG A 247 0.43 -17.52 -2.44
N ILE A 248 1.19 -16.42 -2.33
CA ILE A 248 2.62 -16.40 -2.67
C ILE A 248 3.42 -15.69 -1.58
N GLN A 249 4.52 -16.31 -1.15
CA GLN A 249 5.49 -15.69 -0.25
C GLN A 249 6.70 -15.25 -1.08
N LEU A 250 6.90 -13.94 -1.16
CA LEU A 250 8.03 -13.33 -1.86
C LEU A 250 9.02 -12.76 -0.84
N ARG A 251 10.30 -12.80 -1.20
CA ARG A 251 11.37 -12.20 -0.38
C ARG A 251 12.43 -11.57 -1.26
N ARG A 252 12.91 -10.40 -0.83
CA ARG A 252 14.08 -9.77 -1.42
C ARG A 252 15.33 -10.49 -0.94
N ASP A 253 16.09 -11.02 -1.88
CA ASP A 253 17.46 -11.49 -1.67
C ASP A 253 18.42 -10.37 -2.07
N LYS A 254 19.25 -9.94 -1.13
CA LYS A 254 20.21 -8.84 -1.35
C LYS A 254 21.46 -9.30 -2.12
N GLY A 255 21.61 -10.60 -2.36
CA GLY A 255 22.81 -11.20 -2.95
C GLY A 255 23.92 -11.29 -1.90
N GLU A 256 24.38 -12.52 -1.60
CA GLU A 256 25.47 -12.74 -0.65
C GLU A 256 26.86 -12.37 -1.22
N LYS A 257 26.97 -12.20 -2.55
CA LYS A 257 28.23 -11.93 -3.25
C LYS A 257 28.22 -10.56 -3.93
N ARG A 258 29.29 -9.78 -3.73
CA ARG A 258 29.58 -8.60 -4.57
C ARG A 258 29.48 -9.01 -6.05
N GLY A 259 28.54 -8.41 -6.79
CA GLY A 259 28.33 -8.66 -8.22
C GLY A 259 27.08 -9.48 -8.58
N THR A 260 26.44 -10.21 -7.64
CA THR A 260 25.10 -10.76 -7.90
C THR A 260 24.05 -9.69 -7.59
N GLY A 261 23.38 -9.17 -8.62
CA GLY A 261 22.30 -8.21 -8.45
C GLY A 261 21.20 -8.74 -7.52
N ALA A 262 20.56 -7.84 -6.78
CA ALA A 262 19.47 -8.21 -5.88
C ALA A 262 18.32 -8.89 -6.66
N ALA A 263 17.67 -9.86 -6.03
CA ALA A 263 16.69 -10.70 -6.68
C ALA A 263 15.43 -10.88 -5.82
N LEU A 264 14.30 -11.14 -6.49
CA LEU A 264 13.04 -11.48 -5.85
C LEU A 264 12.88 -12.99 -5.86
N VAL A 265 12.94 -13.60 -4.68
CA VAL A 265 12.83 -15.04 -4.43
C VAL A 265 11.38 -15.38 -4.11
N ILE A 266 10.92 -16.51 -4.65
CA ILE A 266 9.63 -17.10 -4.29
C ILE A 266 9.92 -18.14 -3.21
N ASP A 267 9.62 -17.84 -1.95
CA ASP A 267 9.80 -18.80 -0.85
C ASP A 267 8.62 -19.78 -0.77
N GLY A 268 7.46 -19.43 -1.33
CA GLY A 268 6.25 -20.25 -1.24
C GLY A 268 5.20 -19.91 -2.28
N LEU A 269 4.50 -20.93 -2.79
CA LEU A 269 3.41 -20.82 -3.76
C LEU A 269 2.35 -21.91 -3.53
N TRP A 270 1.17 -21.49 -3.09
CA TRP A 270 0.04 -22.36 -2.76
C TRP A 270 -1.18 -21.94 -3.57
N TRP A 271 -1.94 -22.91 -4.06
CA TRP A 271 -3.16 -22.65 -4.82
C TRP A 271 -4.39 -23.07 -4.00
N GLU A 272 -5.47 -22.30 -4.12
CA GLU A 272 -6.74 -22.65 -3.50
C GLU A 272 -7.34 -23.87 -4.17
N ARG A 273 -8.20 -24.58 -3.42
CA ARG A 273 -8.95 -25.71 -3.95
C ARG A 273 -9.76 -25.27 -5.19
N GLY A 274 -9.59 -26.02 -6.28
CA GLY A 274 -10.28 -25.75 -7.55
C GLY A 274 -9.58 -24.76 -8.47
N ALA A 275 -8.50 -24.09 -8.04
CA ALA A 275 -7.70 -23.26 -8.91
C ALA A 275 -6.98 -24.12 -9.97
N LYS A 276 -6.86 -23.60 -11.20
CA LYS A 276 -6.12 -24.23 -12.30
C LYS A 276 -4.87 -23.39 -12.58
N PRO A 277 -3.71 -23.71 -11.98
CA PRO A 277 -2.52 -22.85 -12.00
C PRO A 277 -2.13 -22.35 -13.39
N ARG A 278 -2.20 -23.24 -14.39
CA ARG A 278 -1.85 -22.93 -15.79
C ARG A 278 -2.62 -21.74 -16.37
N ASN A 279 -3.86 -21.50 -15.91
CA ASN A 279 -4.70 -20.41 -16.39
C ASN A 279 -4.24 -19.03 -15.91
N HIS A 280 -3.42 -18.98 -14.85
CA HIS A 280 -3.05 -17.75 -14.16
C HIS A 280 -1.56 -17.40 -14.32
N LEU A 281 -0.75 -18.26 -14.95
CA LEU A 281 0.70 -18.10 -14.97
C LEU A 281 1.15 -16.83 -15.69
N ASP A 282 0.45 -16.39 -16.74
CA ASP A 282 0.82 -15.17 -17.46
C ASP A 282 0.51 -13.93 -16.62
N GLY A 283 -0.68 -13.89 -16.00
CA GLY A 283 -1.03 -12.86 -15.04
C GLY A 283 -0.09 -12.80 -13.85
N LEU A 284 0.18 -13.95 -13.22
CA LEU A 284 1.09 -14.06 -12.07
C LEU A 284 2.52 -13.64 -12.44
N THR A 285 2.99 -14.01 -13.63
CA THR A 285 4.28 -13.53 -14.15
C THR A 285 4.27 -12.00 -14.21
N ARG A 286 3.26 -11.38 -14.83
CA ARG A 286 3.16 -9.90 -14.92
C ARG A 286 3.12 -9.24 -13.54
N ALA A 287 2.37 -9.80 -12.59
CA ALA A 287 2.26 -9.26 -11.24
C ALA A 287 3.61 -9.32 -10.49
N ILE A 288 4.35 -10.41 -10.61
CA ILE A 288 5.71 -10.54 -10.05
C ILE A 288 6.69 -9.59 -10.77
N ARG A 289 6.59 -9.44 -12.09
CA ARG A 289 7.41 -8.49 -12.87
C ARG A 289 7.19 -7.05 -12.41
N ALA A 290 5.96 -6.67 -12.06
CA ALA A 290 5.68 -5.34 -11.53
C ALA A 290 6.45 -5.06 -10.23
N HIS A 291 6.51 -6.04 -9.31
CA HIS A 291 7.29 -5.95 -8.08
C HIS A 291 8.80 -5.92 -8.36
N GLN A 292 9.27 -6.72 -9.30
CA GLN A 292 10.67 -6.74 -9.73
C GLN A 292 11.13 -5.39 -10.28
N ARG A 293 10.34 -4.78 -11.19
CA ARG A 293 10.64 -3.44 -11.71
C ARG A 293 10.60 -2.38 -10.62
N LEU A 294 9.56 -2.39 -9.78
CA LEU A 294 9.42 -1.42 -8.68
C LEU A 294 10.61 -1.45 -7.71
N LEU A 295 11.16 -2.64 -7.45
CA LEU A 295 12.23 -2.83 -6.48
C LEU A 295 13.63 -2.91 -7.10
N GLY A 296 13.73 -2.82 -8.44
CA GLY A 296 15.00 -3.03 -9.16
C GLY A 296 15.59 -4.43 -8.95
N LEU A 297 14.73 -5.47 -8.91
CA LEU A 297 15.12 -6.85 -8.63
C LEU A 297 14.94 -7.72 -9.88
N SER A 298 15.83 -8.68 -10.06
CA SER A 298 15.68 -9.75 -11.06
C SER A 298 14.93 -10.96 -10.50
N ALA A 299 14.61 -11.94 -11.34
CA ALA A 299 14.08 -13.23 -10.92
C ALA A 299 15.13 -13.99 -10.12
N GLY A 300 14.80 -14.24 -8.85
CA GLY A 300 15.61 -15.02 -7.93
C GLY A 300 15.46 -16.51 -8.13
N ARG A 301 15.45 -17.24 -7.03
CA ARG A 301 15.24 -18.69 -6.96
C ARG A 301 13.84 -19.01 -6.42
N MET A 302 13.50 -20.29 -6.43
CA MET A 302 12.39 -20.86 -5.67
C MET A 302 12.82 -22.21 -5.08
N PRO A 303 12.22 -22.67 -3.97
CA PRO A 303 12.43 -24.02 -3.44
C PRO A 303 12.25 -25.11 -4.50
N ARG A 304 12.99 -26.20 -4.35
CA ARG A 304 13.02 -27.32 -5.30
C ARG A 304 11.62 -27.91 -5.50
N GLU A 305 10.88 -28.01 -4.41
CA GLU A 305 9.51 -28.55 -4.33
C GLU A 305 8.54 -27.73 -5.19
N ILE A 306 8.80 -26.42 -5.33
CA ILE A 306 8.03 -25.54 -6.23
C ILE A 306 8.54 -25.67 -7.65
N ALA A 307 9.86 -25.65 -7.84
CA ALA A 307 10.50 -25.69 -9.16
C ALA A 307 10.20 -26.97 -9.95
N GLU A 308 10.03 -28.11 -9.26
CA GLU A 308 9.73 -29.40 -9.90
C GLU A 308 8.27 -29.55 -10.31
N ARG A 309 7.35 -28.76 -9.75
CA ARG A 309 5.95 -28.74 -10.19
C ARG A 309 5.83 -28.10 -11.57
N SER A 310 4.89 -28.58 -12.39
CA SER A 310 4.71 -28.07 -13.77
C SER A 310 4.38 -26.57 -13.83
N ASP A 311 3.66 -26.06 -12.84
CA ASP A 311 3.29 -24.65 -12.71
C ASP A 311 4.47 -23.79 -12.22
N GLY A 312 5.24 -24.26 -11.23
CA GLY A 312 6.44 -23.58 -10.75
C GLY A 312 7.54 -23.50 -11.81
N LYS A 313 7.82 -24.62 -12.52
CA LYS A 313 8.72 -24.64 -13.69
C LYS A 313 8.27 -23.66 -14.77
N GLY A 314 6.97 -23.65 -15.08
CA GLY A 314 6.37 -22.75 -16.06
C GLY A 314 6.54 -21.28 -15.68
N LEU A 315 6.24 -20.94 -14.42
CA LEU A 315 6.40 -19.59 -13.88
C LEU A 315 7.86 -19.13 -13.91
N PHE A 316 8.79 -19.97 -13.43
CA PHE A 316 10.20 -19.64 -13.38
C PHE A 316 10.78 -19.35 -14.77
N ASN A 317 10.44 -20.18 -15.76
CA ASN A 317 10.87 -19.99 -17.14
C ASN A 317 10.35 -18.68 -17.73
N LYS A 318 9.09 -18.31 -17.46
CA LYS A 318 8.52 -17.04 -17.92
C LYS A 318 9.21 -15.84 -17.28
N LEU A 319 9.49 -15.90 -15.98
CA LEU A 319 10.22 -14.85 -15.26
C LEU A 319 11.64 -14.66 -15.80
N LYS A 320 12.40 -15.75 -16.00
CA LYS A 320 13.77 -15.69 -16.54
C LYS A 320 13.82 -15.16 -17.98
N ARG A 321 12.87 -15.57 -18.83
CA ARG A 321 12.76 -15.04 -20.21
C ARG A 321 12.50 -13.53 -20.22
N SER A 322 11.63 -13.06 -19.32
CA SER A 322 11.32 -11.63 -19.19
C SER A 322 12.52 -10.82 -18.72
N ASP A 323 13.30 -11.31 -17.75
CA ASP A 323 14.55 -10.66 -17.34
C ASP A 323 15.55 -10.52 -18.49
N LEU A 324 15.68 -11.58 -19.31
CA LEU A 324 16.61 -11.56 -20.44
C LEU A 324 16.15 -10.54 -21.50
N ALA A 325 14.85 -10.43 -21.74
CA ALA A 325 14.28 -9.44 -22.65
C ALA A 325 14.55 -8.01 -22.16
N ASP A 326 14.31 -7.72 -20.89
CA ASP A 326 14.55 -6.39 -20.32
C ASP A 326 16.04 -6.01 -20.37
N ARG A 327 16.94 -6.96 -20.12
CA ARG A 327 18.40 -6.74 -20.27
C ARG A 327 18.79 -6.43 -21.72
N ARG A 328 18.23 -7.17 -22.69
CA ARG A 328 18.49 -6.91 -24.11
C ARG A 328 17.97 -5.54 -24.54
N ALA A 329 16.78 -5.16 -24.07
CA ALA A 329 16.21 -3.85 -24.34
C ALA A 329 17.07 -2.72 -23.76
N ALA A 330 17.59 -2.88 -22.53
CA ALA A 330 18.50 -1.91 -21.92
C ALA A 330 19.80 -1.75 -22.74
N VAL A 331 20.41 -2.85 -23.18
CA VAL A 331 21.61 -2.81 -24.03
C VAL A 331 21.34 -2.15 -25.38
N ALA A 332 20.17 -2.39 -26.00
CA ALA A 332 19.79 -1.78 -27.27
C ALA A 332 19.49 -0.27 -27.15
N ILE A 333 19.06 0.21 -25.97
CA ILE A 333 18.89 1.64 -25.70
C ILE A 333 20.26 2.32 -25.48
N ASP A 334 21.19 1.65 -24.81
CA ASP A 334 22.54 2.17 -24.57
C ASP A 334 23.43 2.12 -25.82
N HIS A 335 23.13 1.23 -26.78
CA HIS A 335 23.79 1.10 -28.07
C HIS A 335 22.75 1.03 -29.20
N PRO A 336 22.15 2.16 -29.61
CA PRO A 336 21.35 2.19 -30.82
C PRO A 336 22.26 1.84 -31.99
N GLU A 337 21.98 0.75 -32.71
CA GLU A 337 22.71 0.42 -33.93
C GLU A 337 22.65 1.61 -34.89
N ASP A 338 23.82 2.11 -35.29
CA ASP A 338 23.99 3.19 -36.25
C ASP A 338 23.45 2.73 -37.61
N PRO A 339 22.34 3.32 -38.13
CA PRO A 339 21.76 2.89 -39.39
C PRO A 339 22.53 3.59 -40.53
N ALA A 340 23.79 3.23 -40.71
CA ALA A 340 24.60 3.67 -41.84
C ALA A 340 25.29 2.45 -42.46
N GLY A 341 24.54 1.77 -43.33
CA GLY A 341 25.13 0.89 -44.34
C GLY A 341 26.16 1.69 -45.14
N LYS A 342 27.44 1.37 -44.97
CA LYS A 342 28.51 1.91 -45.82
C LYS A 342 28.22 1.54 -47.28
N PRO A 343 28.12 2.49 -48.22
CA PRO A 343 28.11 2.14 -49.62
C PRO A 343 29.48 1.58 -49.99
N LYS A 344 29.49 0.42 -50.66
CA LYS A 344 30.68 -0.16 -51.27
C LYS A 344 31.22 0.86 -52.29
N SER A 345 32.44 1.33 -52.08
CA SER A 345 33.19 2.08 -53.08
C SER A 345 33.58 1.13 -54.23
N GLU A 346 33.04 1.37 -55.43
CA GLU A 346 33.61 0.86 -56.68
C GLU A 346 34.98 1.50 -56.95
N PRO A 347 35.94 0.77 -57.56
CA PRO A 347 37.20 1.35 -57.98
C PRO A 347 37.03 2.00 -59.37
N ALA A 348 37.39 3.27 -59.49
CA ALA A 348 37.51 3.95 -60.77
C ALA A 348 38.98 4.06 -61.17
N ARG A 349 39.31 3.36 -62.26
CA ARG A 349 40.43 3.48 -63.23
C ARG A 349 41.87 3.46 -62.73
#